data_AF-A0A957EMD1-F1
#
_entry.id   AF-A0A957EMD1-F1
#
_cell.length_a   1.000
_cell.length_b   1.000
_cell.length_c   1.000
_cell.angle_alpha   90.00
_cell.angle_beta   90.00
_cell.angle_gamma   90.00
#
_symmetry.space_group_name_H-M   'P 1'
#
loop_
_entity.id
_entity.type
_entity.pdbx_description
1 polymer ?
#
loop_
_entity_poly.entity_id
_entity_poly.type
_entity_poly.pdbx_seq_one_letter_code
_entity_poly.pdbx_strand_id
1 'polypeptide(L)'
;MSDFLTTTEVAAAASVVRNYTNKQPTIGLILGSGLSSLADAVSEPDIIHSNDIPHWPVSTVAGHQGRLIIGTLEGKTVFVLQGRSHFYEG
;
A
#
# COMPACT_ATOMS: atom_id res chain seq x y z
N MET A 1 -3.98 -8.48 22.13
CA MET A 1 -3.34 -7.63 21.11
C MET A 1 -3.57 -6.20 21.55
N SER A 2 -2.56 -5.32 21.51
CA SER A 2 -2.79 -3.91 21.85
C SER A 2 -3.74 -3.29 20.82
N ASP A 3 -4.69 -2.47 21.28
CA ASP A 3 -5.66 -1.79 20.41
C ASP A 3 -5.00 -0.74 19.48
N PHE A 4 -3.69 -0.53 19.63
CA PHE A 4 -2.93 0.50 18.93
C PHE A 4 -1.62 -0.05 18.38
N LEU A 5 -1.24 0.48 17.21
CA LEU A 5 0.08 0.30 16.62
C LEU A 5 1.11 1.15 17.36
N THR A 6 2.27 0.57 17.64
CA THR A 6 3.43 1.27 18.16
C THR A 6 4.24 1.90 17.04
N THR A 7 5.04 2.91 17.37
CA THR A 7 5.98 3.52 16.41
C THR A 7 7.02 2.52 15.91
N THR A 8 7.40 1.53 16.72
CA THR A 8 8.30 0.44 16.33
C THR A 8 7.69 -0.44 15.25
N GLU A 9 6.41 -0.80 15.37
CA GLU A 9 5.70 -1.61 14.36
C GLU A 9 5.53 -0.83 13.05
N VAL A 10 5.19 0.46 13.13
CA VAL A 10 5.13 1.35 11.96
C VAL A 10 6.50 1.45 11.28
N ALA A 11 7.58 1.58 12.06
CA ALA A 11 8.93 1.63 11.52
C ALA A 11 9.35 0.32 10.85
N ALA A 12 8.97 -0.83 11.41
CA ALA A 12 9.22 -2.14 10.83
C ALA A 12 8.53 -2.31 9.47
N ALA A 13 7.24 -1.96 9.38
CA ALA A 13 6.49 -1.96 8.12
C ALA A 13 7.14 -1.04 7.07
N ALA A 14 7.47 0.20 7.46
CA ALA A 14 8.11 1.16 6.57
C ALA A 14 9.51 0.70 6.12
N SER A 15 10.27 0.01 6.97
CA SER A 15 11.58 -0.54 6.62
C SER A 15 11.47 -1.60 5.53
N VAL A 16 10.47 -2.48 5.59
CA VAL A 16 10.23 -3.47 4.54
C VAL A 16 9.94 -2.75 3.23
N VAL A 17 9.01 -1.80 3.21
CA VAL A 17 8.68 -1.03 2.00
C VAL A 17 9.91 -0.33 1.41
N ARG A 18 10.75 0.29 2.24
CA ARG A 18 12.00 0.93 1.79
C ARG A 18 13.03 -0.03 1.20
N ASN A 19 13.02 -1.31 1.59
CA ASN A 19 13.92 -2.31 1.02
C ASN A 19 13.49 -2.80 -0.37
N TYR A 20 12.21 -2.61 -0.73
CA TYR A 20 11.68 -3.01 -2.03
C TYR A 20 11.92 -1.97 -3.13
N THR A 21 12.22 -0.71 -2.79
CA THR A 21 12.35 0.36 -3.77
C THR A 21 13.36 1.44 -3.37
N ASN A 22 14.03 2.00 -4.36
CA ASN A 22 14.84 3.22 -4.20
C ASN A 22 14.04 4.50 -4.53
N LYS A 23 12.77 4.37 -4.93
CA LYS A 23 11.90 5.50 -5.29
C LYS A 23 11.44 6.21 -4.02
N GLN A 24 11.38 7.54 -4.09
CA GLN A 24 10.92 8.40 -2.99
C GLN A 24 9.57 9.03 -3.36
N PRO A 25 8.44 8.35 -3.10
CA PRO A 25 7.13 8.88 -3.42
C PRO A 25 6.84 10.13 -2.59
N THR A 26 6.27 11.14 -3.24
CA THR A 26 5.85 12.40 -2.58
C THR A 26 4.33 12.54 -2.47
N ILE A 27 3.60 11.62 -3.11
CA ILE A 27 2.13 11.59 -3.15
C ILE A 27 1.68 10.18 -2.77
N GLY A 28 0.76 10.10 -1.79
CA GLY A 28 0.08 8.86 -1.41
C GLY A 28 -1.36 8.82 -1.92
N LEU A 29 -1.75 7.71 -2.55
CA LEU A 29 -3.08 7.48 -3.11
C LEU A 29 -3.67 6.20 -2.49
N ILE A 30 -4.86 6.28 -1.90
CA ILE A 30 -5.61 5.11 -1.41
C ILE A 30 -6.80 4.91 -2.33
N LEU A 31 -6.78 3.83 -3.11
CA LEU A 31 -7.79 3.59 -4.13
C LEU A 31 -9.07 3.00 -3.53
N GLY A 32 -10.19 3.62 -3.88
CA GLY A 32 -11.51 3.12 -3.55
C GLY A 32 -12.12 2.22 -4.60
N SER A 33 -13.34 1.75 -4.32
CA SER A 33 -14.13 0.96 -5.26
C SER A 33 -14.27 1.67 -6.60
N GLY A 34 -14.01 0.94 -7.68
CA GLY A 34 -14.04 1.47 -9.06
C GLY A 34 -12.77 2.20 -9.51
N LEU A 35 -11.79 2.42 -8.62
CA LEU A 35 -10.53 3.10 -8.95
C LEU A 35 -9.34 2.15 -9.10
N SER A 36 -9.54 0.84 -8.97
CA SER A 36 -8.46 -0.14 -9.01
C SER A 36 -7.62 -0.07 -10.29
N SER A 37 -8.23 0.21 -11.44
CA SER A 37 -7.54 0.33 -12.73
C SER A 37 -6.54 1.48 -12.79
N LEU A 38 -6.65 2.49 -11.91
CA LEU A 38 -5.68 3.57 -11.83
C LEU A 38 -4.29 3.05 -11.42
N ALA A 39 -4.24 1.98 -10.63
CA ALA A 39 -2.99 1.37 -10.23
C ALA A 39 -2.22 0.77 -11.43
N ASP A 40 -2.93 0.32 -12.45
CA ASP A 40 -2.34 -0.25 -13.67
C ASP A 40 -1.78 0.83 -14.61
N ALA A 41 -2.13 2.11 -14.39
CA ALA A 41 -1.57 3.25 -15.12
C ALA A 41 -0.22 3.73 -14.55
N VAL A 42 0.22 3.18 -13.43
CA VAL A 42 1.52 3.53 -12.83
C VAL A 42 2.64 2.90 -13.66
N SER A 43 3.55 3.75 -14.14
CA SER A 43 4.74 3.33 -14.88
C SER A 43 5.91 2.99 -13.95
N GLU A 44 6.79 2.09 -14.40
CA GLU A 44 7.93 1.56 -13.63
C GLU A 44 7.56 1.12 -12.19
N PRO A 45 6.51 0.30 -12.01
CA PRO A 45 6.00 0.00 -10.69
C PRO A 45 6.90 -0.99 -9.94
N ASP A 46 7.27 -0.63 -8.72
CA ASP A 46 7.69 -1.60 -7.70
C ASP A 46 6.42 -2.02 -6.94
N ILE A 47 6.10 -3.32 -6.98
CA ILE A 47 4.86 -3.86 -6.44
C ILE A 47 5.17 -4.72 -5.21
N ILE A 48 4.50 -4.43 -4.11
CA ILE A 48 4.61 -5.15 -2.84
C ILE A 48 3.22 -5.65 -2.46
N HIS A 49 3.09 -6.94 -2.16
CA HIS A 49 1.86 -7.44 -1.58
C HIS A 49 1.78 -7.01 -0.11
N SER A 50 0.63 -6.50 0.32
CA SER A 50 0.43 -6.04 1.70
C SER A 50 0.67 -7.14 2.73
N ASN A 51 0.47 -8.40 2.34
CA ASN A 51 0.72 -9.58 3.18
C ASN A 51 2.20 -9.83 3.47
N ASP A 52 3.10 -9.25 2.66
CA ASP A 52 4.55 -9.34 2.87
C ASP A 52 5.06 -8.22 3.80
N ILE A 53 4.18 -7.29 4.22
CA ILE A 53 4.51 -6.16 5.07
C ILE A 53 4.07 -6.48 6.51
N PRO A 54 5.00 -6.52 7.48
CA PRO A 54 4.65 -6.83 8.86
C PRO A 54 3.74 -5.77 9.44
N HIS A 55 2.81 -6.19 10.31
CA HIS A 55 1.83 -5.32 10.99
C HIS A 55 0.86 -4.57 10.05
N TRP A 56 0.84 -4.90 8.76
CA TRP A 56 -0.10 -4.30 7.83
C TRP A 56 -1.50 -4.91 7.98
N PRO A 57 -2.58 -4.11 7.92
CA PRO A 57 -3.93 -4.64 7.98
C PRO A 57 -4.24 -5.48 6.74
N VAL A 58 -4.83 -6.66 6.94
CA VAL A 58 -5.25 -7.55 5.86
C VAL A 58 -6.72 -7.24 5.54
N SER A 59 -7.04 -6.96 4.28
CA SER A 59 -8.44 -6.84 3.85
C SER A 59 -8.99 -8.23 3.54
N THR A 60 -10.24 -8.48 3.95
CA THR A 60 -10.96 -9.74 3.71
C THR A 60 -11.94 -9.64 2.53
N VAL A 61 -12.08 -8.45 1.94
CA VAL A 61 -12.99 -8.16 0.83
C VAL A 61 -12.48 -8.76 -0.49
N ALA A 62 -13.31 -9.56 -1.15
CA ALA A 62 -13.03 -10.10 -2.47
C ALA A 62 -12.82 -8.97 -3.51
N GLY A 63 -11.70 -9.03 -4.24
CA GLY A 63 -11.31 -8.02 -5.23
C GLY A 63 -10.35 -6.95 -4.71
N HIS A 64 -10.09 -6.88 -3.40
CA HIS A 64 -8.97 -6.13 -2.85
C HIS A 64 -7.70 -6.95 -3.03
N GLN A 65 -6.94 -6.64 -4.09
CA GLN A 65 -5.68 -7.33 -4.42
C GLN A 65 -4.61 -7.17 -3.31
N GLY A 66 -4.76 -6.18 -2.42
CA GLY A 66 -3.81 -5.94 -1.33
C GLY A 66 -2.42 -5.63 -1.88
N ARG A 67 -2.35 -4.68 -2.81
CA ARG A 67 -1.08 -4.28 -3.45
C ARG A 67 -0.74 -2.85 -3.10
N LEU A 68 0.53 -2.65 -2.77
CA LEU A 68 1.18 -1.37 -2.61
C LEU A 68 2.11 -1.19 -3.81
N ILE A 69 1.92 -0.11 -4.55
CA ILE A 69 2.61 0.14 -5.81
C ILE A 69 3.35 1.47 -5.69
N ILE A 70 4.65 1.47 -5.97
CA ILE A 70 5.48 2.68 -5.99
C ILE A 70 6.06 2.84 -7.40
N GLY A 71 5.75 3.95 -8.05
CA GLY A 71 6.17 4.20 -9.43
C GLY A 71 5.87 5.61 -9.87
N THR A 72 5.76 5.82 -11.17
CA THR A 72 5.53 7.15 -11.76
C THR A 72 4.13 7.23 -12.36
N LEU A 73 3.36 8.24 -11.95
CA LEU A 73 2.05 8.58 -12.51
C LEU A 73 2.02 10.08 -12.83
N GLU A 74 1.70 10.44 -14.07
CA GLU A 74 1.68 11.85 -14.54
C GLU A 74 2.97 12.62 -14.20
N GLY A 75 4.13 11.95 -14.35
CA GLY A 75 5.45 12.53 -14.05
C GLY A 75 5.76 12.72 -12.57
N LYS A 76 4.96 12.15 -11.67
CA LYS A 76 5.18 12.20 -10.21
C LYS A 76 5.42 10.81 -9.64
N THR A 77 6.37 10.72 -8.71
CA THR A 77 6.58 9.50 -7.93
C THR A 77 5.45 9.33 -6.92
N VAL A 78 4.65 8.29 -7.10
CA VAL A 78 3.46 8.00 -6.31
C VAL A 78 3.61 6.72 -5.51
N PHE A 79 2.97 6.69 -4.36
CA PHE A 79 2.65 5.49 -3.58
C PHE A 79 1.16 5.24 -3.74
N VAL A 80 0.77 4.07 -4.23
CA VAL A 80 -0.62 3.71 -4.48
C VAL A 80 -0.97 2.45 -3.70
N LEU A 81 -1.97 2.56 -2.82
CA LEU A 81 -2.56 1.41 -2.14
C LEU A 81 -3.81 0.98 -2.92
N GLN A 82 -3.73 -0.17 -3.58
CA GLN A 82 -4.82 -0.75 -4.35
C GLN A 82 -5.66 -1.68 -3.48
N GLY A 83 -6.71 -1.12 -2.90
CA GLY A 83 -7.53 -1.75 -1.87
C GLY A 83 -7.29 -1.11 -0.51
N ARG A 84 -8.21 -1.31 0.42
CA ARG A 84 -8.15 -0.76 1.78
C ARG A 84 -8.90 -1.66 2.73
N SER A 85 -8.44 -1.72 3.98
CA SER A 85 -9.19 -2.34 5.04
C SER A 85 -10.22 -1.36 5.58
N HIS A 86 -11.42 -1.86 5.83
CA HIS A 86 -12.50 -1.11 6.43
C HIS A 86 -12.77 -1.63 7.84
N PHE A 87 -13.19 -0.73 8.73
CA PHE A 87 -13.50 -1.06 10.11
C PHE A 87 -14.61 -2.12 10.27
N TYR A 88 -15.52 -2.23 9.29
CA TYR A 88 -16.57 -3.24 9.32
C TYR A 88 -16.08 -4.66 8.95
N GLU A 89 -14.81 -4.82 8.57
CA GLU A 89 -14.21 -6.13 8.25
C GLU A 89 -13.80 -6.92 9.50
N GLY A 90 -13.80 -6.29 10.68
CA GLY A 90 -13.38 -6.86 11.97
C GLY A 90 -12.23 -6.08 12.60
#